data_AF-A0A8K0G3J7-F1
#
_entry.id   AF-A0A8K0G3J7-F1
#
_cell.length_a   1.000
_cell.length_b   1.000
_cell.length_c   1.000
_cell.angle_alpha   90.00
_cell.angle_beta   90.00
_cell.angle_gamma   90.00
#
_symmetry.space_group_name_H-M   'P 1'
#
loop_
_entity.id
_entity.type
_entity.pdbx_description
1 polymer ?
#
loop_
_entity_poly.entity_id
_entity_poly.type
_entity_poly.pdbx_seq_one_letter_code
_entity_poly.pdbx_strand_id
1 'polypeptide(L)'
;MPLNYDCLCRISAFLEDKDYLNFCEAFNFIGKLDKLSELTVLRNILRLHHLGWDLNKVGYLISQTTEMLPVEFLREYKKYVNWEYVTKHQPLSEDLIIEFKNEVDWYYISNCQRLSERFMREYKDSLKWSVISASQVLSESFIREFADCVHWSEITKHQTLSDDFIREFKRKLNWEYITRNRLMSEAFIREFQEY
;
A
#
# COMPACT_ATOMS: atom_id res chain seq x y z
N MET A 1 18.66 -5.76 -20.77
CA MET A 1 19.65 -6.06 -21.85
C MET A 1 18.93 -5.66 -23.12
N PRO A 2 19.43 -4.76 -24.01
CA PRO A 2 18.55 -4.15 -25.00
C PRO A 2 17.89 -5.25 -25.84
N LEU A 3 16.56 -5.21 -25.94
CA LEU A 3 15.78 -6.12 -26.76
C LEU A 3 16.46 -6.23 -28.14
N ASN A 4 16.81 -7.47 -28.51
CA ASN A 4 17.45 -7.79 -29.78
C ASN A 4 16.69 -7.11 -30.94
N TYR A 5 17.43 -6.53 -31.88
CA TYR A 5 16.93 -5.92 -33.13
C TYR A 5 15.88 -6.80 -33.85
N ASP A 6 15.99 -8.13 -33.74
CA ASP A 6 15.05 -9.10 -34.29
C ASP A 6 13.66 -9.09 -33.59
N CYS A 7 13.60 -8.77 -32.29
CA CYS A 7 12.34 -8.51 -31.59
C CYS A 7 11.69 -7.21 -32.07
N LEU A 8 12.48 -6.16 -32.28
CA LEU A 8 12.00 -4.87 -32.79
C LEU A 8 11.45 -4.99 -34.22
N CYS A 9 12.14 -5.72 -35.10
CA CYS A 9 11.68 -5.98 -36.47
C CYS A 9 10.38 -6.79 -36.49
N ARG A 10 10.23 -7.79 -35.63
CA ARG A 10 8.99 -8.57 -35.52
C ARG A 10 7.83 -7.71 -35.04
N ILE A 11 8.03 -6.81 -34.08
CA ILE A 11 6.96 -5.93 -33.59
C ILE A 11 6.61 -4.85 -34.65
N SER A 12 7.59 -4.33 -35.40
CA SER A 12 7.36 -3.35 -36.46
C SER A 12 6.53 -3.89 -37.63
N ALA A 13 6.60 -5.20 -37.90
CA ALA A 13 5.88 -5.84 -38.99
C ALA A 13 4.37 -6.04 -38.72
N PHE A 14 3.89 -5.74 -37.50
CA PHE A 14 2.50 -5.95 -37.07
C PHE A 14 1.67 -4.65 -36.92
N LEU A 15 2.25 -3.48 -37.21
CA LEU A 15 1.60 -2.19 -37.01
C LEU A 15 0.99 -1.67 -38.32
N GLU A 16 -0.30 -1.95 -38.55
CA GLU A 16 -1.10 -1.20 -39.52
C GLU A 16 -1.43 0.19 -38.95
N ASP A 17 -0.54 1.16 -39.22
CA ASP A 17 -0.66 2.64 -39.33
C ASP A 17 -1.60 3.50 -38.43
N LYS A 18 -2.48 2.94 -37.59
CA LYS A 18 -3.42 3.71 -36.75
C LYS A 18 -3.09 3.70 -35.25
N ASP A 19 -2.13 2.88 -34.84
CA ASP A 19 -1.77 2.70 -33.42
C ASP A 19 -0.25 2.85 -33.18
N TYR A 20 0.49 3.34 -34.17
CA TYR A 20 1.95 3.45 -34.11
C TYR A 20 2.42 4.45 -33.04
N LEU A 21 1.72 5.58 -32.87
CA LEU A 21 2.07 6.56 -31.85
C LEU A 21 1.84 6.00 -30.44
N ASN A 22 0.69 5.36 -30.22
CA ASN A 22 0.38 4.67 -28.96
C ASN A 22 1.35 3.51 -28.71
N PHE A 23 1.75 2.79 -29.77
CA PHE A 23 2.78 1.77 -29.69
C PHE A 23 4.11 2.36 -29.25
N CYS A 24 4.58 3.46 -29.86
CA CYS A 24 5.84 4.09 -29.47
C CYS A 24 5.80 4.64 -28.04
N GLU A 25 4.67 5.23 -27.62
CA GLU A 25 4.48 5.71 -26.26
C GLU A 25 4.46 4.53 -25.27
N ALA A 26 3.70 3.47 -25.54
CA ALA A 26 3.69 2.27 -24.72
C ALA A 26 5.05 1.55 -24.73
N PHE A 27 5.77 1.55 -25.86
CA PHE A 27 7.09 0.97 -25.96
C PHE A 27 8.11 1.78 -25.16
N ASN A 28 8.03 3.11 -25.16
CA ASN A 28 8.83 3.98 -24.28
C ASN A 28 8.44 3.80 -22.80
N PHE A 29 7.15 3.64 -22.52
CA PHE A 29 6.60 3.31 -21.20
C PHE A 29 7.22 2.02 -20.64
N ILE A 30 7.34 1.00 -21.49
CA ILE A 30 7.96 -0.30 -21.18
C ILE A 30 9.49 -0.20 -21.14
N GLY A 31 10.10 0.51 -22.07
CA GLY A 31 11.56 0.66 -22.15
C GLY A 31 12.16 1.37 -20.93
N LYS A 32 11.38 2.20 -20.23
CA LYS A 32 11.77 2.80 -18.94
C LYS A 32 11.74 1.81 -17.77
N LEU A 33 11.22 0.60 -17.98
CA LEU A 33 11.19 -0.48 -16.99
C LEU A 33 12.38 -1.44 -17.11
N ASP A 34 13.46 -1.09 -17.82
CA ASP A 34 14.66 -1.90 -18.16
C ASP A 34 15.40 -2.58 -16.97
N LYS A 35 14.91 -2.41 -15.73
CA LYS A 35 15.39 -3.08 -14.50
C LYS A 35 14.41 -4.11 -13.91
N LEU A 36 13.17 -4.14 -14.40
CA LEU A 36 12.18 -5.15 -14.05
C LEU A 36 12.44 -6.39 -14.90
N SER A 37 12.48 -7.57 -14.29
CA SER A 37 12.80 -8.82 -14.98
C SER A 37 11.87 -8.99 -16.18
N GLU A 38 12.47 -8.83 -17.36
CA GLU A 38 11.88 -8.59 -18.69
C GLU A 38 10.90 -9.68 -19.16
N LEU A 39 10.51 -10.65 -18.34
CA LEU A 39 9.72 -11.80 -18.77
C LEU A 39 8.28 -11.77 -18.32
N THR A 40 7.93 -11.19 -17.17
CA THR A 40 6.53 -11.23 -16.68
C THR A 40 5.73 -10.07 -17.25
N VAL A 41 6.23 -8.85 -17.06
CA VAL A 41 5.59 -7.62 -17.55
C VAL A 41 5.52 -7.64 -19.08
N LEU A 42 6.63 -7.99 -19.72
CA LEU A 42 6.72 -8.11 -21.18
C LEU A 42 5.88 -9.27 -21.72
N ARG A 43 5.74 -10.43 -21.05
CA ARG A 43 4.76 -11.47 -21.45
C ARG A 43 3.32 -11.00 -21.34
N ASN A 44 2.97 -10.31 -20.25
CA ASN A 44 1.62 -9.80 -20.05
C ASN A 44 1.26 -8.76 -21.11
N ILE A 45 2.24 -7.96 -21.52
CA ILE A 45 2.08 -6.93 -22.56
C ILE A 45 2.12 -7.53 -23.98
N LEU A 46 2.96 -8.51 -24.26
CA LEU A 46 3.00 -9.20 -25.56
C LEU A 46 1.74 -10.04 -25.83
N ARG A 47 1.00 -10.45 -24.79
CA ARG A 47 -0.35 -11.00 -24.93
C ARG A 47 -1.37 -9.97 -25.45
N LEU A 48 -1.05 -8.67 -25.49
CA LEU A 48 -2.00 -7.59 -25.79
C LEU A 48 -2.12 -7.24 -27.28
N HIS A 49 -1.63 -8.06 -28.22
CA HIS A 49 -1.77 -7.77 -29.65
C HIS A 49 -3.23 -7.49 -30.08
N HIS A 50 -4.21 -7.96 -29.31
CA HIS A 50 -5.65 -7.77 -29.54
C HIS A 50 -6.27 -6.57 -28.81
N LEU A 51 -5.55 -5.91 -27.89
CA LEU A 51 -6.13 -4.88 -27.00
C LEU A 51 -5.86 -3.43 -27.45
N GLY A 52 -5.03 -3.23 -28.47
CA GLY A 52 -4.54 -1.91 -28.88
C GLY A 52 -3.58 -1.34 -27.83
N TRP A 53 -2.63 -0.50 -28.22
CA TRP A 53 -1.59 0.03 -27.32
C TRP A 53 -2.10 1.15 -26.39
N ASP A 54 -3.31 0.98 -25.85
CA ASP A 54 -3.96 1.91 -24.93
C ASP A 54 -3.20 1.97 -23.59
N LEU A 55 -2.62 3.14 -23.30
CA LEU A 55 -1.82 3.39 -22.10
C LEU A 55 -2.59 3.13 -20.80
N ASN A 56 -3.92 3.28 -20.76
CA ASN A 56 -4.70 2.95 -19.56
C ASN A 56 -4.70 1.45 -19.30
N LYS A 57 -4.82 0.63 -20.35
CA LYS A 57 -4.79 -0.83 -20.22
C LYS A 57 -3.38 -1.31 -19.87
N VAL A 58 -2.37 -0.75 -20.53
CA VAL A 58 -0.96 -1.06 -20.26
C VAL A 58 -0.58 -0.67 -18.83
N GLY A 59 -0.95 0.54 -18.40
CA GLY A 59 -0.70 1.03 -17.05
C GLY A 59 -1.44 0.22 -15.98
N TYR A 60 -2.69 -0.18 -16.22
CA TYR A 60 -3.43 -1.07 -15.34
C TYR A 60 -2.71 -2.41 -15.12
N LEU A 61 -2.23 -3.04 -16.19
CA LEU A 61 -1.52 -4.33 -16.13
C LEU A 61 -0.16 -4.19 -15.45
N ILE A 62 0.60 -3.14 -15.77
CA ILE A 62 1.89 -2.89 -15.13
C ILE A 62 1.71 -2.64 -13.62
N SER A 63 0.62 -1.99 -13.21
CA SER A 63 0.34 -1.76 -11.78
C SER A 63 0.14 -3.05 -10.98
N GLN A 64 -0.22 -4.16 -11.64
CA GLN A 64 -0.38 -5.48 -11.02
C GLN A 64 0.92 -6.27 -10.89
N THR A 65 2.03 -5.74 -11.39
CA THR A 65 3.31 -6.42 -11.29
C THR A 65 3.75 -6.56 -9.83
N THR A 66 4.33 -7.71 -9.50
CA THR A 66 4.96 -7.94 -8.19
C THR A 66 6.30 -7.23 -8.04
N GLU A 67 6.85 -6.78 -9.16
CA GLU A 67 8.14 -6.11 -9.17
C GLU A 67 8.03 -4.63 -8.80
N MET A 68 9.11 -4.05 -8.27
CA MET A 68 9.07 -2.69 -7.78
C MET A 68 9.04 -1.67 -8.93
N LEU A 69 7.98 -0.88 -9.04
CA LEU A 69 7.90 0.17 -10.05
C LEU A 69 8.88 1.31 -9.72
N PRO A 70 9.71 1.78 -10.69
CA PRO A 70 10.58 2.93 -10.46
C PRO A 70 9.78 4.19 -10.11
N VAL A 71 10.28 5.00 -9.18
CA VAL A 71 9.65 6.29 -8.81
C VAL A 71 9.47 7.19 -10.03
N GLU A 72 10.48 7.27 -10.89
CA GLU A 72 10.48 8.13 -12.06
C GLU A 72 9.40 7.71 -13.06
N PHE A 73 9.15 6.41 -13.14
CA PHE A 73 8.06 5.86 -13.91
C PHE A 73 6.70 6.27 -13.31
N LEU A 74 6.52 6.17 -11.99
CA LEU A 74 5.28 6.61 -11.32
C LEU A 74 5.01 8.11 -11.55
N ARG A 75 6.04 8.95 -11.50
CA ARG A 75 5.93 10.40 -11.76
C ARG A 75 5.44 10.70 -13.16
N GLU A 76 6.05 10.06 -14.15
CA GLU A 76 5.75 10.30 -15.56
C GLU A 76 4.37 9.76 -15.96
N TYR A 77 4.00 8.61 -15.40
CA TYR A 77 2.83 7.84 -15.84
C TYR A 77 1.72 7.74 -14.80
N LYS A 78 1.71 8.63 -13.81
CA LYS A 78 0.72 8.66 -12.73
C LYS A 78 -0.74 8.61 -13.20
N LYS A 79 -1.03 9.14 -14.40
CA LYS A 79 -2.38 9.18 -14.96
C LYS A 79 -2.88 7.82 -15.47
N TYR A 80 -1.96 6.91 -15.76
CA TYR A 80 -2.25 5.63 -16.42
C TYR A 80 -2.10 4.44 -15.48
N VAL A 81 -1.34 4.59 -14.38
CA VAL A 81 -1.22 3.54 -13.37
C VAL A 81 -2.49 3.45 -12.53
N ASN A 82 -2.82 2.24 -12.10
CA ASN A 82 -3.87 2.00 -11.14
C ASN A 82 -3.30 2.16 -9.73
N TRP A 83 -3.63 3.29 -9.10
CA TRP A 83 -3.12 3.63 -7.77
C TRP A 83 -3.63 2.73 -6.66
N GLU A 84 -4.78 2.07 -6.82
CA GLU A 84 -5.24 1.06 -5.86
C GLU A 84 -4.25 -0.11 -5.77
N TYR A 85 -3.87 -0.66 -6.93
CA TYR A 85 -2.87 -1.74 -7.01
C TYR A 85 -1.49 -1.28 -6.55
N VAL A 86 -1.05 -0.09 -6.99
CA VAL A 86 0.24 0.47 -6.56
C VAL A 86 0.28 0.61 -5.05
N THR A 87 -0.72 1.26 -4.45
CA THR A 87 -0.78 1.52 -3.01
C THR A 87 -0.84 0.24 -2.17
N LYS A 88 -1.53 -0.79 -2.68
CA LYS A 88 -1.71 -2.06 -1.97
C LYS A 88 -0.49 -2.96 -2.00
N HIS A 89 0.21 -3.00 -3.12
CA HIS A 89 1.23 -4.03 -3.38
C HIS A 89 2.66 -3.51 -3.46
N GLN A 90 2.85 -2.22 -3.77
CA GLN A 90 4.18 -1.62 -3.83
C GLN A 90 4.57 -1.07 -2.45
N PRO A 91 5.84 -1.20 -2.04
CA PRO A 91 6.34 -0.53 -0.85
C PRO A 91 6.52 0.96 -1.16
N LEU A 92 5.67 1.81 -0.59
CA LEU A 92 5.74 3.25 -0.78
C LEU A 92 6.39 3.90 0.45
N SER A 93 7.42 4.71 0.24
CA SER A 93 7.95 5.56 1.31
C SER A 93 6.96 6.68 1.63
N GLU A 94 7.01 7.21 2.85
CA GLU A 94 6.18 8.34 3.27
C GLU A 94 6.32 9.54 2.32
N ASP A 95 7.54 9.85 1.86
CA ASP A 95 7.78 10.94 0.90
C ASP A 95 7.01 10.73 -0.42
N LEU A 96 6.95 9.50 -0.93
CA LEU A 96 6.17 9.20 -2.14
C LEU A 96 4.67 9.28 -1.87
N ILE A 97 4.22 8.84 -0.69
CA ILE A 97 2.80 8.96 -0.31
C ILE A 97 2.40 10.44 -0.25
N ILE A 98 3.28 11.31 0.28
CA ILE A 98 3.06 12.77 0.31
C ILE A 98 3.02 13.34 -1.11
N GLU A 99 3.97 12.95 -1.95
CA GLU A 99 4.05 13.40 -3.35
C GLU A 99 2.77 13.04 -4.14
N PHE A 100 2.24 11.83 -3.92
CA PHE A 100 1.08 11.29 -4.63
C PHE A 100 -0.21 11.27 -3.80
N LYS A 101 -0.33 12.11 -2.76
CA LYS A 101 -1.44 12.08 -1.79
C LYS A 101 -2.86 12.17 -2.37
N ASN A 102 -2.98 12.75 -3.57
CA ASN A 102 -4.25 12.90 -4.29
C ASN A 102 -4.59 11.69 -5.19
N GLU A 103 -3.63 10.80 -5.39
CA GLU A 103 -3.75 9.63 -6.26
C GLU A 103 -3.85 8.33 -5.45
N VAL A 104 -3.13 8.23 -4.33
CA VAL A 104 -3.07 7.03 -3.48
C VAL A 104 -4.41 6.69 -2.82
N ASP A 105 -4.61 5.40 -2.58
CA ASP A 105 -5.75 4.92 -1.81
C ASP A 105 -5.44 4.90 -0.30
N TRP A 106 -6.05 5.83 0.45
CA TRP A 106 -5.79 5.97 1.88
C TRP A 106 -6.18 4.76 2.74
N TYR A 107 -7.10 3.90 2.28
CA TYR A 107 -7.38 2.63 2.96
C TYR A 107 -6.18 1.70 2.85
N TYR A 108 -5.62 1.54 1.64
CA TYR A 108 -4.43 0.71 1.43
C TYR A 108 -3.17 1.32 2.03
N ILE A 109 -3.03 2.65 2.07
CA ILE A 109 -1.98 3.31 2.86
C ILE A 109 -2.07 2.90 4.33
N SER A 110 -3.26 2.97 4.91
CA SER A 110 -3.46 2.63 6.33
C SER A 110 -3.19 1.14 6.63
N ASN A 111 -3.55 0.26 5.70
CA ASN A 111 -3.50 -1.20 5.89
C ASN A 111 -2.14 -1.82 5.54
N CYS A 112 -1.57 -1.44 4.40
CA CYS A 112 -0.48 -2.17 3.75
C CYS A 112 0.88 -1.51 3.97
N GLN A 113 0.92 -0.20 4.22
CA GLN A 113 2.17 0.53 4.38
C GLN A 113 2.56 0.60 5.86
N ARG A 114 3.87 0.63 6.12
CA ARG A 114 4.41 0.89 7.47
C ARG A 114 4.50 2.41 7.66
N LEU A 115 3.70 2.94 8.57
CA LEU A 115 3.62 4.37 8.81
C LEU A 115 4.28 4.73 10.14
N SER A 116 5.02 5.83 10.15
CA SER A 116 5.53 6.45 11.36
C SER A 116 4.42 7.22 12.06
N GLU A 117 4.49 7.31 13.38
CA GLU A 117 3.55 8.12 14.16
C GLU A 117 3.58 9.60 13.77
N ARG A 118 4.74 10.11 13.36
CA ARG A 118 4.86 11.49 12.84
C ARG A 118 3.99 11.66 11.59
N PHE A 119 4.09 10.75 10.63
CA PHE A 119 3.26 10.78 9.44
C PHE A 119 1.78 10.65 9.78
N MET A 120 1.43 9.72 10.70
CA MET A 120 0.05 9.52 11.12
C MET A 120 -0.55 10.77 11.80
N ARG A 121 0.24 11.55 12.54
CA ARG A 121 -0.19 12.85 13.09
C ARG A 121 -0.53 13.84 11.98
N GLU A 122 0.33 13.94 10.98
CA GLU A 122 0.19 14.90 9.87
C GLU A 122 -1.02 14.56 8.98
N TYR A 123 -1.28 13.28 8.74
CA TYR A 123 -2.33 12.81 7.82
C TYR A 123 -3.52 12.15 8.53
N LYS A 124 -3.75 12.48 9.80
CA LYS A 124 -4.79 11.88 10.65
C LYS A 124 -6.20 11.87 10.06
N ASP A 125 -6.54 12.88 9.26
CA ASP A 125 -7.88 13.06 8.70
C ASP A 125 -8.10 12.22 7.42
N SER A 126 -7.01 11.74 6.81
CA SER A 126 -7.06 10.88 5.63
C SER A 126 -7.03 9.40 6.01
N LEU A 127 -6.33 9.05 7.09
CA LEU A 127 -6.12 7.68 7.53
C LEU A 127 -7.38 7.00 8.07
N LYS A 128 -7.44 5.68 7.89
CA LYS A 128 -8.55 4.85 8.37
C LYS A 128 -8.22 4.32 9.77
N TRP A 129 -8.71 5.01 10.79
CA TRP A 129 -8.36 4.74 12.20
C TRP A 129 -8.67 3.33 12.69
N SER A 130 -9.75 2.70 12.20
CA SER A 130 -10.03 1.28 12.52
C SER A 130 -8.92 0.37 12.02
N VAL A 131 -8.43 0.63 10.80
CA VAL A 131 -7.32 -0.10 10.18
C VAL A 131 -6.02 0.20 10.90
N ILE A 132 -5.69 1.48 11.13
CA ILE A 132 -4.49 1.89 11.84
C ILE A 132 -4.39 1.21 13.22
N SER A 133 -5.49 1.17 13.96
CA SER A 133 -5.55 0.55 15.29
C SER A 133 -5.25 -0.96 15.25
N ALA A 134 -5.59 -1.64 14.15
CA ALA A 134 -5.44 -3.08 13.98
C ALA A 134 -4.11 -3.49 13.33
N SER A 135 -3.57 -2.67 12.40
CA SER A 135 -2.44 -3.07 11.55
C SER A 135 -1.12 -2.38 11.88
N GLN A 136 -1.12 -1.19 12.48
CA GLN A 136 0.10 -0.46 12.81
C GLN A 136 0.59 -0.82 14.21
N VAL A 137 1.90 -0.69 14.44
CA VAL A 137 2.47 -0.77 15.78
C VAL A 137 2.43 0.64 16.38
N LEU A 138 1.60 0.82 17.41
CA LEU A 138 1.35 2.12 18.02
C LEU A 138 1.97 2.17 19.41
N SER A 139 2.68 3.26 19.71
CA SER A 139 3.10 3.56 21.07
C SER A 139 1.89 3.96 21.92
N GLU A 140 1.94 3.61 23.20
CA GLU A 140 0.91 4.05 24.14
C GLU A 140 0.76 5.57 24.22
N SER A 141 1.86 6.33 24.07
CA SER A 141 1.81 7.79 23.99
C SER A 141 0.96 8.28 22.81
N PHE A 142 1.09 7.62 21.66
CA PHE A 142 0.29 7.95 20.49
C PHE A 142 -1.18 7.56 20.68
N ILE A 143 -1.45 6.38 21.25
CA ILE A 143 -2.82 5.93 21.53
C ILE A 143 -3.50 6.89 22.53
N ARG A 144 -2.78 7.39 23.54
CA ARG A 144 -3.28 8.43 24.47
C ARG A 144 -3.68 9.70 23.72
N GLU A 145 -2.81 10.19 22.85
CA GLU A 145 -3.06 11.43 22.11
C GLU A 145 -4.26 11.32 21.17
N PHE A 146 -4.48 10.14 20.58
CA PHE A 146 -5.59 9.88 19.67
C PHE A 146 -6.68 9.00 20.27
N ALA A 147 -6.87 9.07 21.59
CA ALA A 147 -7.81 8.25 22.35
C ALA A 147 -9.27 8.31 21.86
N ASP A 148 -9.64 9.38 21.17
CA ASP A 148 -10.98 9.59 20.61
C ASP A 148 -11.10 9.16 19.13
N CYS A 149 -9.98 8.84 18.48
CA CYS A 149 -9.96 8.37 17.08
C CYS A 149 -9.73 6.86 17.00
N VAL A 150 -8.87 6.31 17.87
CA VAL A 150 -8.53 4.88 17.86
C VAL A 150 -9.73 3.99 18.14
N HIS A 151 -9.71 2.80 17.53
CA HIS A 151 -10.73 1.79 17.77
C HIS A 151 -10.26 0.87 18.91
N TRP A 152 -10.83 1.07 20.10
CA TRP A 152 -10.38 0.42 21.33
C TRP A 152 -10.42 -1.11 21.29
N SER A 153 -11.38 -1.71 20.58
CA SER A 153 -11.42 -3.16 20.35
C SER A 153 -10.19 -3.66 19.61
N GLU A 154 -9.79 -2.94 18.55
CA GLU A 154 -8.60 -3.26 17.75
C GLU A 154 -7.32 -3.00 18.53
N ILE A 155 -7.25 -1.89 19.26
CA ILE A 155 -6.13 -1.59 20.16
C ILE A 155 -5.91 -2.74 21.15
N THR A 156 -6.99 -3.19 21.80
CA THR A 156 -6.91 -4.25 22.81
C THR A 156 -6.47 -5.59 22.21
N LYS A 157 -6.92 -5.88 21.00
CA LYS A 157 -6.67 -7.16 20.32
C LYS A 157 -5.27 -7.23 19.70
N HIS A 158 -4.75 -6.12 19.21
CA HIS A 158 -3.57 -6.09 18.34
C HIS A 158 -2.34 -5.39 18.94
N GLN A 159 -2.51 -4.53 19.95
CA GLN A 159 -1.38 -3.80 20.56
C GLN A 159 -0.90 -4.48 21.84
N THR A 160 0.39 -4.36 22.13
CA THR A 160 0.97 -4.74 23.42
C THR A 160 0.80 -3.58 24.39
N LEU A 161 -0.08 -3.74 25.39
CA LEU A 161 -0.38 -2.71 26.37
C LEU A 161 0.26 -3.04 27.72
N SER A 162 0.88 -2.05 28.35
CA SER A 162 1.37 -2.12 29.72
C SER A 162 0.21 -2.15 30.72
N ASP A 163 0.49 -2.64 31.92
CA ASP A 163 -0.51 -2.72 32.98
C ASP A 163 -0.98 -1.32 33.41
N ASP A 164 -0.10 -0.32 33.39
CA ASP A 164 -0.44 1.06 33.71
C ASP A 164 -1.38 1.68 32.68
N PHE A 165 -1.14 1.41 31.39
CA PHE A 165 -2.06 1.82 30.33
C PHE A 165 -3.43 1.14 30.47
N ILE A 166 -3.46 -0.14 30.84
CA ILE A 166 -4.72 -0.86 31.06
C ILE A 166 -5.48 -0.25 32.24
N ARG A 167 -4.80 0.09 33.34
CA ARG A 167 -5.43 0.79 34.47
C ARG A 167 -6.02 2.12 34.06
N GLU A 168 -5.29 2.88 33.25
CA GLU A 168 -5.70 4.19 32.75
C GLU A 168 -6.96 4.10 31.87
N PHE A 169 -7.03 3.13 30.95
CA PHE A 169 -8.11 3.00 29.97
C PHE A 169 -9.07 1.84 30.21
N LYS A 170 -9.13 1.30 31.43
CA LYS A 170 -9.94 0.12 31.82
C LYS A 170 -11.40 0.11 31.36
N ARG A 171 -12.02 1.28 31.22
CA ARG A 171 -13.43 1.42 30.77
C ARG A 171 -13.61 1.40 29.25
N LYS A 172 -12.53 1.63 28.49
CA LYS A 172 -12.56 1.64 27.02
C LYS A 172 -12.08 0.32 26.42
N LEU A 173 -11.21 -0.40 27.14
CA LEU A 173 -10.62 -1.66 26.69
C LEU A 173 -11.62 -2.82 26.71
N ASN A 174 -11.42 -3.78 25.81
CA ASN A 174 -12.22 -5.00 25.76
C ASN A 174 -11.58 -6.11 26.61
N TRP A 175 -12.16 -6.38 27.77
CA TRP A 175 -11.66 -7.33 28.76
C TRP A 175 -11.60 -8.79 28.28
N GLU A 176 -12.47 -9.18 27.35
CA GLU A 176 -12.43 -10.51 26.72
C GLU A 176 -11.10 -10.73 25.98
N TYR A 177 -10.57 -9.69 25.33
CA TYR A 177 -9.28 -9.78 24.62
C TYR A 177 -8.10 -9.65 25.57
N ILE A 178 -8.16 -8.77 26.59
CA ILE A 178 -7.10 -8.64 27.61
C ILE A 178 -6.85 -9.97 28.30
N THR A 179 -7.92 -10.63 28.75
CA THR A 179 -7.85 -11.89 29.52
C THR A 179 -7.39 -13.08 28.68
N ARG A 180 -7.76 -13.14 27.40
CA ARG A 180 -7.34 -14.23 26.50
C ARG A 180 -5.90 -14.12 26.00
N ASN A 181 -5.39 -12.89 25.83
CA ASN A 181 -4.12 -12.65 25.15
C ASN A 181 -2.92 -12.49 26.12
N ARG A 182 -3.14 -12.43 27.44
CA ARG A 182 -2.06 -12.21 28.43
C ARG A 182 -2.15 -13.17 29.62
N LEU A 183 -1.00 -13.66 30.06
CA LEU A 183 -0.87 -14.27 31.40
C LEU A 183 -0.91 -13.14 32.43
N MET A 184 -1.96 -13.10 33.23
CA MET A 184 -2.15 -12.07 34.25
C MET A 184 -1.77 -12.60 35.63
N SER A 185 -1.15 -11.76 36.46
CA SER A 185 -0.89 -12.11 37.86
C SER A 185 -2.20 -12.20 38.63
N GLU A 186 -2.26 -13.01 39.69
CA GLU A 186 -3.44 -13.08 40.55
C GLU A 186 -3.84 -11.72 41.13
N ALA A 187 -2.86 -10.88 41.46
CA ALA A 187 -3.10 -9.52 41.95
C ALA A 187 -3.80 -8.65 40.89
N PHE A 188 -3.37 -8.75 39.63
CA PHE A 188 -4.00 -8.05 38.52
C PHE A 188 -5.43 -8.58 38.26
N ILE A 189 -5.62 -9.89 38.29
CA ILE A 189 -6.97 -10.49 38.15
C ILE A 189 -7.89 -9.98 39.26
N ARG A 190 -7.42 -9.92 40.51
CA ARG A 190 -8.18 -9.40 41.66
C ARG A 190 -8.56 -7.93 41.50
N GLU A 191 -7.68 -7.11 40.93
CA GLU A 191 -7.91 -5.69 40.70
C GLU A 191 -9.09 -5.43 39.73
N PHE A 192 -9.34 -6.35 38.80
CA PHE A 192 -10.31 -6.17 37.72
C PHE A 192 -11.46 -7.20 37.72
N GLN A 193 -11.79 -7.82 38.86
CA GLN A 193 -12.86 -8.83 38.94
C GLN A 193 -14.26 -8.33 38.58
N GLU A 194 -14.46 -7.01 38.57
CA GLU A 194 -15.73 -6.35 38.30
C GLU A 194 -15.90 -5.88 36.84
N TYR A 195 -14.89 -6.06 36.00
CA TYR A 195 -14.85 -5.65 34.59
C TYR A 195 -14.93 -6.87 33.65
#